data_AF-A0A967C660-F1
#
_entry.id   AF-A0A967C660-F1
#
_cell.length_a   1.000
_cell.length_b   1.000
_cell.length_c   1.000
_cell.angle_alpha   90.00
_cell.angle_beta   90.00
_cell.angle_gamma   90.00
#
_symmetry.space_group_name_H-M   'P 1'
#
loop_
_entity.id
_entity.type
_entity.pdbx_description
1 polymer ?
#
loop_
_entity_poly.entity_id
_entity_poly.type
_entity_poly.pdbx_seq_one_letter_code
_entity_poly.pdbx_strand_id
1 'polypeptide(L)' 'MERRMVDPNEQEVAAMRAAGDTAGQYIDAVGRSDMATWSEQDWRGFVEAICGAYVDALVEQQIAINTALSKVQEVPV' A
#
# COMPACT_ATOMS: atom_id res chain seq x y z
N MET A 1 14.95 24.00 -9.59
CA MET A 1 14.06 22.81 -9.55
C MET A 1 14.95 21.62 -9.20
N GLU A 2 15.28 21.33 -7.94
CA GLU A 2 14.45 21.15 -6.72
C GLU A 2 13.73 19.79 -6.71
N ARG A 3 14.23 18.91 -5.82
CA ARG A 3 13.92 17.49 -5.51
C ARG A 3 14.10 16.41 -6.60
N ARG A 4 15.21 15.66 -6.48
CA ARG A 4 15.20 14.20 -6.71
C ARG A 4 14.37 13.58 -5.58
N MET A 5 13.06 13.49 -5.74
CA MET A 5 12.19 12.70 -4.87
C MET A 5 12.13 11.32 -5.51
N VAL A 6 12.87 10.36 -4.94
CA VAL A 6 13.20 9.03 -5.48
C VAL A 6 12.06 8.42 -6.30
N ASP A 7 12.37 8.01 -7.54
CA ASP A 7 11.41 7.22 -8.34
C ASP A 7 11.07 5.95 -7.57
N PRO A 8 9.77 5.65 -7.36
CA PRO A 8 9.37 4.46 -6.63
C PRO A 8 9.87 3.22 -7.36
N ASN A 9 10.47 2.30 -6.61
CA ASN A 9 10.86 1.01 -7.15
C ASN A 9 9.62 0.12 -7.42
N GLU A 10 9.81 -1.03 -8.06
CA GLU A 10 8.69 -1.91 -8.46
C GLU A 10 7.82 -2.36 -7.28
N GLN A 11 8.43 -2.60 -6.11
CA GLN A 11 7.72 -3.00 -4.89
C GLN A 11 6.87 -1.84 -4.35
N GLU A 12 7.43 -0.62 -4.35
CA GLU A 12 6.72 0.59 -3.97
C GLU A 12 5.56 0.89 -4.93
N VAL A 13 5.74 0.71 -6.24
CA VAL A 13 4.66 0.84 -7.24
C VAL A 13 3.56 -0.20 -7.02
N ALA A 14 3.92 -1.46 -6.73
CA ALA A 14 2.95 -2.51 -6.45
C ALA A 14 2.15 -2.22 -5.15
N ALA A 15 2.83 -1.75 -4.10
CA ALA A 15 2.20 -1.35 -2.85
C ALA A 15 1.26 -0.14 -3.05
N MET A 16 1.64 0.84 -3.87
CA MET A 16 0.76 1.96 -4.23
C MET A 16 -0.52 1.51 -4.94
N ARG A 17 -0.44 0.49 -5.81
CA ARG A 17 -1.64 -0.07 -6.46
C ARG A 17 -2.58 -0.73 -5.46
N ALA A 18 -2.04 -1.57 -4.58
CA ALA A 18 -2.84 -2.21 -3.53
C ALA A 18 -3.51 -1.17 -2.62
N ALA A 19 -2.77 -0.14 -2.20
CA ALA A 19 -3.31 0.96 -1.41
C ALA A 19 -4.40 1.75 -2.17
N GLY A 20 -4.27 1.91 -3.49
CA GLY A 20 -5.29 2.52 -4.35
C GLY A 20 -6.59 1.71 -4.41
N ASP A 21 -6.49 0.38 -4.47
CA ASP A 21 -7.67 -0.48 -4.43
C ASP A 21 -8.39 -0.36 -3.06
N THR A 22 -7.64 -0.35 -1.97
CA THR A 22 -8.19 -0.08 -0.62
C THR A 22 -8.82 1.31 -0.52
N ALA A 23 -8.22 2.32 -1.13
CA ALA A 23 -8.79 3.68 -1.19
C ALA A 23 -10.17 3.66 -1.86
N GLY A 24 -10.30 2.98 -3.01
CA GLY A 24 -11.57 2.83 -3.72
C GLY A 24 -12.62 2.13 -2.87
N GLN A 25 -12.26 1.00 -2.23
CA GLN A 25 -13.15 0.27 -1.33
C GLN A 25 -13.61 1.13 -0.14
N TYR A 26 -12.74 1.98 0.39
CA TYR A 26 -13.10 2.90 1.47
C TYR A 26 -14.12 3.95 1.01
N ILE A 27 -13.89 4.56 -0.17
CA ILE A 27 -14.82 5.53 -0.76
C ILE A 27 -16.21 4.90 -0.96
N ASP A 28 -16.24 3.67 -1.50
CA ASP A 28 -17.48 2.92 -1.70
C ASP A 28 -18.18 2.61 -0.37
N ALA A 29 -17.44 2.24 0.67
CA ALA A 29 -17.98 1.94 2.00
C ALA A 29 -18.55 3.17 2.72
N VAL A 30 -17.92 4.34 2.56
CA VAL A 30 -18.44 5.63 3.06
C VAL A 30 -19.73 6.01 2.32
N GLY A 31 -19.90 5.56 1.07
CA GLY A 31 -21.08 5.82 0.25
C GLY A 31 -21.19 7.27 -0.23
N ARG A 32 -20.10 8.04 -0.14
CA ARG A 32 -20.03 9.45 -0.59
C ARG A 32 -18.77 9.65 -1.42
N SER A 33 -18.92 9.80 -2.73
CA SER A 33 -17.79 10.04 -3.63
C SER A 33 -17.31 11.50 -3.63
N ASP A 34 -18.13 12.45 -3.15
CA ASP A 34 -17.71 13.84 -2.96
C ASP A 34 -16.94 14.01 -1.65
N MET A 35 -15.62 13.82 -1.72
CA MET A 35 -14.71 13.90 -0.58
C MET A 35 -14.64 15.32 0.02
N ALA A 36 -15.08 16.37 -0.69
CA ALA A 36 -15.13 17.72 -0.11
C ALA A 36 -16.18 17.84 1.01
N THR A 37 -17.15 16.92 1.04
CA THR A 37 -18.22 16.87 2.06
C THR A 37 -17.92 15.94 3.21
N TRP A 38 -16.78 15.25 3.17
CA TRP A 38 -16.40 14.30 4.20
C TRP A 38 -16.13 14.99 5.52
N SER A 39 -16.48 14.30 6.60
CA SER A 39 -16.10 14.74 7.94
C SER A 39 -14.59 14.57 8.13
N GLU A 40 -14.03 15.24 9.15
CA GLU A 40 -12.63 15.01 9.54
C GLU A 40 -12.36 13.54 9.90
N GLN A 41 -13.37 12.83 10.40
CA GLN A 41 -13.28 11.42 10.73
C GLN A 41 -13.18 10.54 9.48
N ASP A 42 -14.01 10.78 8.47
CA ASP A 42 -13.98 10.05 7.20
C ASP A 42 -12.63 10.29 6.49
N TRP A 43 -12.15 11.53 6.49
CA TRP A 43 -10.84 11.88 5.95
C TRP A 43 -9.69 11.17 6.67
N ARG A 44 -9.72 11.15 8.00
CA ARG A 44 -8.70 10.46 8.79
C ARG A 44 -8.69 8.97 8.49
N GLY A 45 -9.86 8.33 8.51
CA GLY A 45 -9.97 6.90 8.25
C GLY A 45 -9.52 6.51 6.84
N PHE A 46 -9.78 7.36 5.84
CA PHE A 46 -9.28 7.17 4.48
C PHE A 46 -7.76 7.21 4.39
N VAL A 47 -7.12 8.22 5.02
CA VAL A 47 -5.65 8.31 5.04
C VAL A 47 -5.04 7.13 5.78
N GLU A 48 -5.62 6.73 6.91
CA GLU A 48 -5.19 5.56 7.67
C GLU A 48 -5.31 4.27 6.83
N ALA A 49 -6.41 4.10 6.10
CA ALA A 49 -6.62 2.94 5.23
C ALA A 49 -5.57 2.86 4.11
N ILE A 50 -5.27 3.97 3.44
CA ILE A 50 -4.27 4.03 2.37
C ILE A 50 -2.86 3.77 2.90
N CYS A 51 -2.48 4.49 3.96
CA CYS A 51 -1.14 4.35 4.53
C CYS A 51 -0.94 2.95 5.12
N GLY A 52 -1.96 2.40 5.78
CA GLY A 52 -1.95 1.02 6.29
C GLY A 52 -1.77 0.02 5.15
N ALA A 53 -2.62 0.05 4.13
CA ALA A 53 -2.55 -0.87 3.00
C ALA A 53 -1.21 -0.79 2.25
N TYR A 54 -0.62 0.39 2.13
CA TYR A 54 0.71 0.54 1.54
C TYR A 54 1.79 -0.17 2.36
N VAL A 55 1.82 0.06 3.68
CA VAL A 55 2.80 -0.56 4.57
C VAL A 55 2.59 -2.07 4.65
N ASP A 56 1.35 -2.52 4.74
CA ASP A 56 0.99 -3.94 4.76
C ASP A 56 1.49 -4.64 3.49
N ALA A 57 1.25 -4.05 2.31
CA ALA A 57 1.73 -4.60 1.04
C ALA A 57 3.27 -4.73 1.00
N LEU A 58 4.01 -3.74 1.51
CA LEU A 58 5.48 -3.82 1.58
C LEU A 58 5.95 -4.94 2.53
N VAL A 59 5.28 -5.08 3.68
CA VAL A 59 5.60 -6.14 4.66
C VAL A 59 5.33 -7.51 4.07
N GLU A 60 4.19 -7.70 3.41
CA GLU A 60 3.84 -8.96 2.75
C GLU A 60 4.84 -9.33 1.65
N GLN A 61 5.23 -8.37 0.81
CA GLN A 61 6.25 -8.56 -0.22
C GLN A 61 7.59 -8.98 0.40
N GLN A 62 8.02 -8.32 1.47
CA GLN A 62 9.26 -8.66 2.16
C GLN A 62 9.23 -10.07 2.78
N ILE A 63 8.10 -10.46 3.37
CA ILE A 63 7.88 -11.82 3.91
C ILE A 63 7.98 -12.86 2.79
N ALA A 64 7.33 -12.60 1.64
CA ALA A 64 7.36 -13.49 0.49
C ALA A 64 8.79 -13.68 -0.06
N ILE A 65 9.56 -12.59 -0.18
CA ILE A 65 10.97 -12.62 -0.61
C ILE A 65 11.81 -13.46 0.35
N ASN A 66 11.71 -13.21 1.66
CA ASN A 66 12.49 -13.96 2.66
C ASN A 66 12.14 -15.46 2.64
N THR A 67 10.87 -15.78 2.46
CA THR A 67 10.37 -17.16 2.35
C THR A 67 10.89 -17.86 1.09
N ALA A 68 11.01 -17.14 -0.02
CA ALA A 68 11.58 -17.69 -1.26
C ALA A 68 13.09 -17.94 -1.11
N LEU A 69 13.81 -17.02 -0.48
CA LEU A 69 15.25 -17.14 -0.24
C LEU A 69 15.60 -18.34 0.65
N SER A 70 14.84 -18.59 1.72
CA SER A 70 15.10 -19.75 2.60
C SER A 70 14.98 -21.07 1.84
N LYS A 71 13.95 -21.22 0.99
CA LYS A 71 13.73 -22.43 0.19
C LYS A 71 14.86 -22.73 -0.78
N VAL A 72 15.48 -21.70 -1.37
CA VAL A 72 16.60 -21.88 -2.31
C VAL A 72 17.89 -22.26 -1.57
N GLN A 73 18.12 -21.68 -0.39
CA GLN A 73 19.32 -21.97 0.42
C GLN A 73 19.28 -23.37 1.06
N GLU A 74 18.10 -23.93 1.29
CA GLU A 74 17.91 -25.27 1.84
C GLU A 74 18.05 -26.41 0.81
N VAL A 75 18.23 -26.12 -0.48
CA VAL A 75 18.48 -27.16 -1.50
C VAL A 75 19.93 -27.65 -1.38
N PRO A 76 20.19 -28.90 -0.98
CA PRO A 76 21.54 -29.46 -1.00
C PRO A 76 21.99 -29.62 -2.46
N VAL A 77 23.22 -29.19 -2.76
CA VAL A 77 23.90 -29.46 -4.04
C VAL A 77 24.24 -30.94 -4.16
#